data_AF-A0A8J5PVG8-F1
#
_entry.id   AF-A0A8J5PVG8-F1
#
_cell.length_a   1.000
_cell.length_b   1.000
_cell.length_c   1.000
_cell.angle_alpha   90.00
_cell.angle_beta   90.00
_cell.angle_gamma   90.00
#
_symmetry.space_group_name_H-M   'P 1'
#
loop_
_entity.id
_entity.type
_entity.pdbx_description
1 polymer ?
#
loop_
_entity_poly.entity_id
_entity_poly.type
_entity_poly.pdbx_seq_one_letter_code
_entity_poly.pdbx_strand_id
1 'polypeptide(L)'
;MWNSFITRAVIFVVKILQDRSYCDAFHRASLMARRDMFLKQLRQWEIVIIERLDVEKDTVAKNTTQTFHVGQKVVYILLNCCLDPMETEYDKYDNVFAEIMEMMHSVEGTSGPSTRIETVLDIYVLPVLNFVSQKCRNKAIRLDSLNLFEKMTSTMGGWETRASLLARRHLMAIEEDGRDENGVIPAGCRYIWTDISWDKDQSYLDVYFHEAGYRTLCNKVIEDKVYLEEREEFVSR
;
A
#
# COMPACT_ATOMS: atom_id res chain seq x y z
N MET A 1 -15.08 -16.86 4.69
CA MET A 1 -14.50 -16.70 6.04
C MET A 1 -13.27 -15.80 6.01
N TRP A 2 -12.27 -16.08 5.15
CA TRP A 2 -11.09 -15.23 4.89
C TRP A 2 -11.42 -13.76 4.57
N ASN A 3 -12.22 -13.49 3.53
CA ASN A 3 -12.53 -12.11 3.11
C ASN A 3 -13.13 -11.28 4.25
N SER A 4 -14.07 -11.85 5.01
CA SER A 4 -14.67 -11.17 6.18
C SER A 4 -13.63 -10.86 7.25
N PHE A 5 -12.70 -11.76 7.51
CA PHE A 5 -11.61 -11.54 8.46
C PHE A 5 -10.67 -10.41 7.99
N ILE A 6 -10.19 -10.47 6.74
CA ILE A 6 -9.31 -9.44 6.17
C ILE A 6 -9.98 -8.07 6.15
N THR A 7 -11.24 -7.99 5.70
CA THR A 7 -12.00 -6.74 5.72
C THR A 7 -12.07 -6.16 7.13
N ARG A 8 -12.34 -6.98 8.16
CA ARG A 8 -12.39 -6.51 9.56
C ARG A 8 -11.03 -6.04 10.07
N ALA A 9 -9.94 -6.72 9.69
CA ALA A 9 -8.58 -6.33 10.05
C ALA A 9 -8.18 -5.00 9.39
N VAL A 10 -8.45 -4.84 8.09
CA VAL A 10 -8.19 -3.60 7.35
C VAL A 10 -9.03 -2.45 7.89
N ILE A 11 -10.33 -2.66 8.16
CA ILE A 11 -11.19 -1.63 8.79
C ILE A 11 -10.63 -1.23 10.16
N PHE A 12 -10.13 -2.19 10.95
CA PHE A 12 -9.50 -1.87 12.24
C PHE A 12 -8.26 -0.99 12.05
N VAL A 13 -7.38 -1.30 11.10
CA VAL A 13 -6.22 -0.48 10.77
C VAL A 13 -6.65 0.92 10.31
N VAL A 14 -7.56 1.03 9.35
CA VAL A 14 -8.06 2.33 8.84
C VAL A 14 -8.65 3.17 9.97
N LYS A 15 -9.42 2.56 10.87
CA LYS A 15 -9.97 3.28 12.03
C LYS A 15 -8.89 3.82 12.95
N ILE A 16 -7.84 3.05 13.24
CA ILE A 16 -6.68 3.53 14.00
C ILE A 16 -6.00 4.69 13.26
N LEU A 17 -5.83 4.57 11.95
CA LEU A 17 -5.22 5.62 11.14
C LEU A 17 -6.05 6.92 11.13
N GLN A 18 -7.35 6.85 11.43
CA GLN A 18 -8.24 8.00 11.55
C GLN A 18 -8.45 8.47 13.00
N ASP A 19 -7.93 7.72 13.97
CA ASP A 19 -8.19 7.93 15.38
C ASP A 19 -7.37 9.09 15.94
N ARG A 20 -8.07 10.15 16.38
CA ARG A 20 -7.45 11.33 17.01
C ARG A 20 -7.29 11.19 18.53
N SER A 21 -7.83 10.13 19.13
CA SER A 21 -7.78 9.86 20.57
C SER A 21 -6.62 8.95 20.98
N TYR A 22 -5.62 8.79 20.10
CA TYR A 22 -4.47 7.89 20.28
C TYR A 22 -3.69 8.13 21.59
N CYS A 23 -3.69 9.36 22.12
CA CYS A 23 -2.94 9.73 23.31
C CYS A 23 -3.54 9.19 24.63
N ASP A 24 -4.76 8.66 24.64
CA ASP A 24 -5.35 8.06 25.84
C ASP A 24 -4.76 6.67 26.12
N ALA A 25 -4.17 6.49 27.31
CA ALA A 25 -3.43 5.27 27.65
C ALA A 25 -4.33 4.02 27.71
N PHE A 26 -5.55 4.17 28.24
CA PHE A 26 -6.50 3.06 28.33
C PHE A 26 -7.00 2.64 26.95
N HIS A 27 -7.36 3.62 26.12
CA HIS A 27 -7.73 3.41 24.72
C HIS A 27 -6.61 2.74 23.92
N ARG A 28 -5.36 3.21 24.07
CA ARG A 28 -4.19 2.62 23.41
C ARG A 28 -3.98 1.15 23.82
N ALA A 29 -4.11 0.83 25.11
CA ALA A 29 -4.02 -0.56 25.58
C ALA A 29 -5.10 -1.46 24.98
N SER A 30 -6.35 -0.95 24.87
CA SER A 30 -7.45 -1.65 24.21
C SER A 30 -7.18 -1.91 22.72
N LEU A 31 -6.64 -0.91 22.00
CA LEU A 31 -6.24 -1.06 20.60
C LEU A 31 -5.14 -2.11 20.44
N MET A 32 -4.12 -2.12 21.32
CA MET A 32 -3.05 -3.13 21.31
C MET A 32 -3.61 -4.54 21.52
N ALA A 33 -4.49 -4.74 22.51
CA ALA A 33 -5.11 -6.05 22.75
C ALA A 33 -5.92 -6.53 21.52
N ARG A 34 -6.65 -5.63 20.87
CA ARG A 34 -7.42 -5.96 19.66
C ARG A 34 -6.53 -6.27 18.47
N ARG A 35 -5.43 -5.53 18.27
CA ARG A 35 -4.41 -5.83 17.26
C ARG A 35 -3.83 -7.22 17.48
N ASP A 36 -3.47 -7.58 18.71
CA ASP A 36 -2.85 -8.86 19.03
C ASP A 36 -3.80 -10.03 18.76
N MET A 37 -5.11 -9.85 18.98
CA MET A 37 -6.13 -10.82 18.58
C MET A 37 -6.16 -11.03 17.06
N PHE A 38 -6.12 -9.95 16.27
CA PHE A 38 -6.08 -10.05 14.80
C PHE A 38 -4.78 -10.74 14.34
N LEU A 39 -3.62 -10.37 14.89
CA LEU A 39 -2.34 -11.00 14.56
C LEU A 39 -2.33 -12.50 14.86
N LYS A 40 -2.92 -12.92 15.98
CA LYS A 40 -3.05 -14.34 16.33
C LYS A 40 -3.88 -15.10 15.27
N GLN A 41 -5.01 -14.55 14.85
CA GLN A 41 -5.85 -15.16 13.81
C GLN A 41 -5.15 -15.15 12.44
N LEU A 42 -4.43 -14.08 12.11
CA LEU A 42 -3.72 -13.94 10.83
C LEU A 42 -2.60 -14.98 10.68
N ARG A 43 -1.89 -15.31 11.78
CA ARG A 43 -0.90 -16.42 11.79
C ARG A 43 -1.54 -17.79 11.57
N GLN A 44 -2.75 -18.01 12.09
CA GLN A 44 -3.48 -19.26 11.81
C GLN A 44 -3.88 -19.37 10.34
N TRP A 45 -4.27 -18.25 9.73
CA TRP A 45 -4.56 -18.22 8.29
C TRP A 45 -3.32 -18.48 7.43
N GLU A 46 -2.16 -17.97 7.82
CA GLU A 46 -0.91 -18.20 7.09
C GLU A 46 -0.58 -19.68 6.97
N ILE A 47 -0.72 -20.43 8.07
CA ILE A 47 -0.53 -21.89 8.10
C ILE A 47 -1.44 -22.57 7.06
N VAL A 48 -2.74 -22.25 7.08
CA VAL A 48 -3.72 -22.84 6.15
C VAL A 48 -3.43 -22.47 4.69
N ILE A 49 -2.96 -21.25 4.44
CA ILE A 49 -2.60 -20.77 3.09
C ILE A 49 -1.38 -21.53 2.58
N ILE A 50 -0.33 -21.68 3.39
CA ILE A 50 0.90 -22.40 3.02
C ILE A 50 0.59 -23.88 2.77
N GLU A 51 -0.14 -24.53 3.70
CA GLU A 51 -0.56 -25.93 3.53
C GLU A 51 -1.37 -26.14 2.24
N ARG A 52 -2.22 -25.17 1.87
CA ARG A 52 -2.97 -25.22 0.61
C ARG A 52 -2.05 -25.07 -0.61
N LEU A 53 -1.07 -24.17 -0.56
CA LEU A 53 -0.12 -23.95 -1.66
C LEU A 53 0.73 -25.18 -1.97
N ASP A 54 1.08 -25.96 -0.95
CA ASP A 54 1.92 -27.16 -1.08
C ASP A 54 1.20 -28.30 -1.81
N VAL A 55 -0.13 -28.41 -1.63
CA VAL A 55 -0.93 -29.51 -2.20
C VAL A 55 -1.69 -29.13 -3.47
N GLU A 56 -1.87 -27.83 -3.75
CA GLU A 56 -2.63 -27.36 -4.90
C GLU A 56 -1.89 -27.59 -6.21
N LYS A 57 -2.57 -28.27 -7.14
CA LYS A 57 -2.04 -28.63 -8.47
C LYS A 57 -2.66 -27.80 -9.58
N ASP A 58 -3.88 -27.29 -9.36
CA ASP A 58 -4.53 -26.42 -10.33
C ASP A 58 -3.84 -25.05 -10.34
N THR A 59 -3.34 -24.62 -11.50
CA THR A 59 -2.55 -23.39 -11.63
C THR A 59 -3.35 -22.16 -11.24
N VAL A 60 -4.63 -22.09 -11.60
CA VAL A 60 -5.48 -20.92 -11.30
C VAL A 60 -5.75 -20.82 -9.80
N ALA A 61 -6.11 -21.93 -9.17
CA ALA A 61 -6.32 -22.01 -7.72
C ALA A 61 -5.03 -21.73 -6.95
N LYS A 62 -3.88 -22.22 -7.44
CA LYS A 62 -2.57 -21.94 -6.86
C LYS A 62 -2.23 -20.45 -6.91
N ASN A 63 -2.38 -19.82 -8.08
CA ASN A 63 -2.15 -18.38 -8.24
C ASN A 63 -3.08 -17.54 -7.35
N THR A 64 -4.36 -17.92 -7.28
CA THR A 64 -5.33 -17.27 -6.39
C THR A 64 -4.91 -17.37 -4.92
N THR A 65 -4.42 -18.55 -4.51
CA THR A 65 -3.94 -18.79 -3.15
C THR A 65 -2.64 -17.99 -2.87
N GLN A 66 -1.76 -17.84 -3.87
CA GLN A 66 -0.58 -16.96 -3.76
C GLN A 66 -1.01 -15.50 -3.54
N THR A 67 -2.02 -15.01 -4.27
CA THR A 67 -2.57 -13.67 -4.05
C THR A 67 -3.11 -13.50 -2.62
N PHE A 68 -3.76 -14.53 -2.06
CA PHE A 68 -4.17 -14.48 -0.64
C PHE A 68 -2.99 -14.45 0.32
N HIS A 69 -1.91 -15.16 0.02
CA HIS A 69 -0.69 -15.13 0.83
C HIS A 69 -0.07 -13.72 0.82
N VAL A 70 -0.01 -13.06 -0.35
CA VAL A 70 0.46 -11.68 -0.44
C VAL A 70 -0.43 -10.74 0.39
N GLY A 71 -1.75 -10.86 0.26
CA GLY A 71 -2.69 -10.09 1.08
C GLY A 71 -2.52 -10.33 2.59
N GLN A 72 -2.23 -11.57 3.00
CA GLN A 72 -1.92 -11.93 4.37
C GLN A 72 -0.67 -11.17 4.86
N LYS A 73 0.43 -11.18 4.09
CA LYS A 73 1.69 -10.51 4.46
C LYS A 73 1.49 -9.00 4.58
N VAL A 74 0.74 -8.38 3.68
CA VAL A 74 0.40 -6.95 3.76
C VAL A 74 -0.37 -6.62 5.04
N VAL A 75 -1.43 -7.38 5.36
CA VAL A 75 -2.20 -7.16 6.59
C VAL A 75 -1.36 -7.42 7.84
N TYR A 76 -0.41 -8.35 7.77
CA TYR A 76 0.53 -8.61 8.87
C TYR A 76 1.40 -7.40 9.14
N ILE A 77 2.01 -6.81 8.12
CA ILE A 77 2.82 -5.59 8.27
C ILE A 77 1.94 -4.44 8.78
N LEU A 78 0.78 -4.21 8.16
CA LEU A 78 -0.16 -3.16 8.57
C LEU A 78 -0.54 -3.27 10.04
N LEU A 79 -0.88 -4.46 10.53
CA LEU A 79 -1.25 -4.66 11.94
C LEU A 79 -0.09 -4.41 12.89
N ASN A 80 1.14 -4.80 12.54
CA ASN A 80 2.30 -4.55 13.41
C ASN A 80 2.66 -3.06 13.46
N CYS A 81 2.50 -2.33 12.36
CA CYS A 81 2.91 -0.93 12.25
C CYS A 81 1.77 0.09 12.50
N CYS A 82 0.51 -0.32 12.58
CA CYS A 82 -0.64 0.63 12.61
C CYS A 82 -0.65 1.58 13.81
N LEU A 83 0.08 1.28 14.88
CA LEU A 83 0.20 2.12 16.06
C LEU A 83 1.46 2.99 16.07
N ASP A 84 2.29 2.95 15.00
CA ASP A 84 3.42 3.85 14.84
C ASP A 84 3.00 5.14 14.13
N PRO A 85 2.95 6.29 14.84
CA PRO A 85 2.58 7.55 14.22
C PRO A 85 3.66 8.09 13.28
N MET A 86 4.92 7.66 13.43
CA MET A 86 6.06 8.16 12.65
C MET A 86 6.27 7.41 11.33
N GLU A 87 5.49 6.35 11.07
CA GLU A 87 5.57 5.54 9.85
C GLU A 87 6.97 4.91 9.63
N THR A 88 7.74 4.70 10.70
CA THR A 88 9.14 4.20 10.65
C THR A 88 9.29 2.71 10.92
N GLU A 89 8.34 2.11 11.63
CA GLU A 89 8.39 0.69 12.03
C GLU A 89 8.32 -0.29 10.84
N TYR A 90 7.94 0.20 9.67
CA TYR A 90 7.88 -0.59 8.44
C TYR A 90 9.24 -1.15 8.00
N ASP A 91 10.35 -0.51 8.36
CA ASP A 91 11.71 -0.94 7.97
C ASP A 91 12.07 -2.32 8.51
N LYS A 92 11.44 -2.74 9.61
CA LYS A 92 11.62 -4.08 10.19
C LYS A 92 11.15 -5.19 9.24
N TYR A 93 10.42 -4.81 8.19
CA TYR A 93 9.77 -5.72 7.24
C TYR A 93 10.33 -5.61 5.82
N ASP A 94 11.50 -5.00 5.61
CA ASP A 94 12.13 -4.89 4.28
C ASP A 94 12.24 -6.24 3.55
N ASN A 95 12.63 -7.31 4.27
CA ASN A 95 12.66 -8.66 3.71
C ASN A 95 11.27 -9.15 3.27
N VAL A 96 10.24 -8.86 4.08
CA VAL A 96 8.86 -9.26 3.77
C VAL A 96 8.31 -8.44 2.60
N PHE A 97 8.69 -7.17 2.48
CA PHE A 97 8.38 -6.35 1.31
C PHE A 97 9.03 -6.90 0.04
N ALA A 98 10.29 -7.35 0.12
CA ALA A 98 10.98 -7.99 -1.00
C ALA A 98 10.28 -9.30 -1.43
N GLU A 99 9.91 -10.15 -0.47
CA GLU A 99 9.12 -11.37 -0.73
C GLU A 99 7.76 -11.05 -1.38
N ILE A 100 7.06 -10.00 -0.92
CA ILE A 100 5.82 -9.53 -1.53
C ILE A 100 6.08 -9.17 -2.99
N MET A 101 7.13 -8.39 -3.29
CA MET A 101 7.43 -7.98 -4.66
C MET A 101 7.80 -9.16 -5.56
N GLU A 102 8.58 -10.12 -5.08
CA GLU A 102 8.89 -11.35 -5.80
C GLU A 102 7.60 -12.11 -6.16
N MET A 103 6.69 -12.26 -5.19
CA MET A 103 5.38 -12.87 -5.44
C MET A 103 4.55 -12.06 -6.44
N MET A 104 4.53 -10.74 -6.35
CA MET A 104 3.77 -9.89 -7.27
C MET A 104 4.26 -9.99 -8.71
N HIS A 105 5.58 -10.04 -8.93
CA HIS A 105 6.16 -10.29 -10.26
C HIS A 105 5.78 -11.66 -10.81
N SER A 106 5.67 -12.69 -9.96
CA SER A 106 5.22 -14.02 -10.41
C SER A 106 3.76 -14.03 -10.90
N VAL A 107 2.91 -13.15 -10.36
CA VAL A 107 1.50 -13.05 -10.75
C VAL A 107 1.32 -12.23 -12.03
N GLU A 108 2.23 -11.30 -12.33
CA GLU A 108 2.19 -10.44 -13.52
C GLU A 108 1.98 -11.24 -14.82
N GLY A 109 2.77 -12.29 -15.04
CA GLY A 109 2.74 -13.10 -16.26
C GLY A 109 1.53 -14.04 -16.40
N THR A 110 0.66 -14.12 -15.39
CA THR A 110 -0.50 -15.01 -15.38
C THR A 110 -1.79 -14.32 -15.85
N SER A 111 -1.71 -13.01 -16.10
CA SER A 111 -2.81 -12.15 -16.54
C SER A 111 -3.03 -12.24 -18.05
N GLY A 112 -3.55 -13.37 -18.53
CA GLY A 112 -4.14 -13.46 -19.88
C GLY A 112 -5.45 -12.66 -19.98
N PRO A 113 -5.98 -12.41 -21.19
CA PRO A 113 -7.24 -11.69 -21.38
C PRO A 113 -8.41 -12.55 -20.90
N SER A 114 -8.67 -12.50 -19.60
CA SER A 114 -9.72 -13.25 -18.91
C SER A 114 -10.42 -12.29 -17.97
N THR A 115 -11.70 -12.04 -18.25
CA THR A 115 -12.63 -11.14 -17.54
C THR A 115 -12.81 -11.44 -16.04
N ARG A 116 -12.22 -12.51 -15.51
CA ARG A 116 -12.16 -12.80 -14.05
C ARG A 116 -10.95 -12.17 -13.36
N ILE A 117 -9.89 -11.88 -14.11
CA ILE A 117 -8.62 -11.35 -13.58
C ILE A 117 -8.77 -9.88 -13.17
N GLU A 118 -9.65 -9.13 -13.83
CA GLU A 118 -10.03 -7.76 -13.46
C GLU A 118 -10.46 -7.66 -11.98
N THR A 119 -11.31 -8.57 -11.49
CA THR A 119 -11.76 -8.56 -10.08
C THR A 119 -10.69 -8.95 -9.05
N VAL A 120 -9.70 -9.75 -9.42
CA VAL A 120 -8.59 -10.14 -8.51
C VAL A 120 -7.49 -9.08 -8.52
N LEU A 121 -7.25 -8.46 -9.69
CA LEU A 121 -6.35 -7.32 -9.84
C LEU A 121 -6.83 -6.14 -8.98
N ASP A 122 -8.13 -5.83 -9.04
CA ASP A 122 -8.71 -4.66 -8.35
C ASP A 122 -8.74 -4.78 -6.83
N ILE A 123 -9.01 -5.98 -6.28
CA ILE A 123 -9.24 -6.14 -4.84
C ILE A 123 -7.95 -6.45 -4.08
N TYR A 124 -6.96 -7.12 -4.71
CA TYR A 124 -5.79 -7.61 -4.00
C TYR A 124 -4.46 -7.11 -4.59
N VAL A 125 -4.30 -7.06 -5.91
CA VAL A 125 -3.01 -6.72 -6.53
C VAL A 125 -2.71 -5.23 -6.44
N LEU A 126 -3.63 -4.38 -6.92
CA LEU A 126 -3.42 -2.93 -6.91
C LEU A 126 -3.29 -2.37 -5.48
N PRO A 127 -4.11 -2.78 -4.50
CA PRO A 127 -3.92 -2.35 -3.11
C PRO A 127 -2.58 -2.76 -2.50
N VAL A 128 -2.03 -3.93 -2.87
CA VAL A 128 -0.71 -4.37 -2.42
C VAL A 128 0.38 -3.46 -2.97
N LEU A 129 0.41 -3.22 -4.29
CA LEU A 129 1.43 -2.37 -4.91
C LEU A 129 1.35 -0.92 -4.40
N ASN A 130 0.14 -0.43 -4.17
CA ASN A 130 -0.12 0.85 -3.52
C ASN A 130 0.39 0.90 -2.07
N PHE A 131 0.28 -0.21 -1.34
CA PHE A 131 0.80 -0.31 0.02
C PHE A 131 2.33 -0.32 0.05
N VAL A 132 2.97 -1.15 -0.79
CA VAL A 132 4.43 -1.26 -0.85
C VAL A 132 5.07 0.08 -1.22
N SER A 133 4.60 0.73 -2.29
CA SER A 133 5.10 2.03 -2.76
C SER A 133 4.99 3.15 -1.73
N GLN A 134 3.97 3.09 -0.87
CA GLN A 134 3.70 4.12 0.13
C GLN A 134 4.41 3.86 1.46
N LYS A 135 4.49 2.61 1.91
CA LYS A 135 4.90 2.29 3.29
C LYS A 135 6.34 1.84 3.42
N CYS A 136 6.89 1.13 2.43
CA CYS A 136 8.29 0.74 2.43
C CYS A 136 9.19 1.99 2.31
N ARG A 137 10.32 2.05 3.00
CA ARG A 137 11.34 3.13 2.84
C ARG A 137 12.50 2.75 1.93
N ASN A 138 12.60 1.47 1.55
CA ASN A 138 13.62 0.99 0.65
C ASN A 138 13.34 1.49 -0.78
N LYS A 139 14.21 2.37 -1.28
CA LYS A 139 14.04 3.05 -2.57
C LYS A 139 13.82 2.09 -3.73
N ALA A 140 14.61 1.00 -3.79
CA ALA A 140 14.55 0.05 -4.89
C ALA A 140 13.21 -0.69 -4.91
N ILE A 141 12.76 -1.18 -3.75
CA ILE A 141 11.49 -1.89 -3.61
C ILE A 141 10.31 -0.96 -3.93
N ARG A 142 10.33 0.29 -3.44
CA ARG A 142 9.27 1.27 -3.73
C ARG A 142 9.17 1.59 -5.22
N LEU A 143 10.31 1.84 -5.86
CA LEU A 143 10.36 2.17 -7.29
C LEU A 143 9.87 0.99 -8.12
N ASP A 144 10.31 -0.22 -7.77
CA ASP A 144 9.87 -1.45 -8.42
C ASP A 144 8.35 -1.64 -8.32
N SER A 145 7.76 -1.39 -7.14
CA SER A 145 6.30 -1.50 -6.98
C SER A 145 5.52 -0.44 -7.77
N LEU A 146 6.04 0.79 -7.89
CA LEU A 146 5.43 1.84 -8.72
C LEU A 146 5.49 1.51 -10.21
N ASN A 147 6.64 1.00 -10.67
CA ASN A 147 6.81 0.59 -12.07
C ASN A 147 5.92 -0.61 -12.41
N LEU A 148 5.80 -1.59 -11.50
CA LEU A 148 4.90 -2.73 -11.68
C LEU A 148 3.43 -2.27 -11.70
N PHE A 149 3.05 -1.34 -10.82
CA PHE A 149 1.70 -0.77 -10.81
C PHE A 149 1.38 -0.09 -12.15
N GLU A 150 2.28 0.76 -12.64
CA GLU A 150 2.11 1.44 -13.93
C GLU A 150 2.00 0.45 -15.07
N LYS A 151 2.87 -0.56 -15.12
CA LYS A 151 2.83 -1.60 -16.15
C LYS A 151 1.50 -2.34 -16.16
N MET A 152 1.02 -2.79 -14.99
CA MET A 152 -0.26 -3.50 -14.86
C MET A 152 -1.49 -2.65 -15.18
N THR A 153 -1.39 -1.33 -14.99
CA THR A 153 -2.53 -0.40 -15.14
C THR A 153 -2.52 0.41 -16.43
N SER A 154 -1.43 0.35 -17.20
CA SER A 154 -1.22 1.10 -18.44
C SER A 154 -2.35 0.93 -19.46
N THR A 155 -3.03 -0.21 -19.46
CA THR A 155 -4.13 -0.53 -20.38
C THR A 155 -5.53 -0.32 -19.77
N MET A 156 -5.63 -0.07 -18.46
CA MET A 156 -6.91 0.01 -17.74
C MET A 156 -7.64 1.35 -17.92
N GLY A 157 -6.99 2.38 -18.48
CA GLY A 157 -7.64 3.60 -18.99
C GLY A 157 -8.37 4.49 -17.97
N GLY A 158 -8.11 4.35 -16.66
CA GLY A 158 -8.82 5.08 -15.59
C GLY A 158 -8.07 6.30 -15.04
N TRP A 159 -8.77 7.43 -14.91
CA TRP A 159 -8.24 8.67 -14.33
C TRP A 159 -7.85 8.50 -12.86
N GLU A 160 -8.59 7.68 -12.10
CA GLU A 160 -8.34 7.39 -10.69
C GLU A 160 -7.03 6.61 -10.50
N THR A 161 -6.79 5.63 -11.37
CA THR A 161 -5.56 4.82 -11.35
C THR A 161 -4.34 5.67 -11.71
N ARG A 162 -4.49 6.56 -12.69
CA ARG A 162 -3.45 7.53 -13.05
C ARG A 162 -3.18 8.51 -11.91
N ALA A 163 -4.22 9.08 -11.31
CA ALA A 163 -4.11 9.97 -10.16
C ALA A 163 -3.37 9.30 -8.99
N SER A 164 -3.76 8.07 -8.68
CA SER A 164 -3.16 7.22 -7.64
C SER A 164 -1.67 6.95 -7.87
N LEU A 165 -1.26 6.72 -9.12
CA LEU A 165 0.14 6.53 -9.50
C LEU A 165 0.94 7.83 -9.36
N LEU A 166 0.43 8.94 -9.91
CA LEU A 166 1.09 10.25 -9.88
C LEU A 166 1.29 10.74 -8.45
N ALA A 167 0.25 10.68 -7.61
CA ALA A 167 0.34 11.06 -6.21
C ALA A 167 1.41 10.27 -5.45
N ARG A 168 1.59 8.96 -5.75
CA ARG A 168 2.60 8.13 -5.08
C ARG A 168 4.01 8.33 -5.61
N ARG A 169 4.18 8.56 -6.92
CA ARG A 169 5.48 8.97 -7.47
C ARG A 169 5.92 10.29 -6.83
N HIS A 170 4.98 11.23 -6.67
CA HIS A 170 5.25 12.50 -5.99
C HIS A 170 5.57 12.32 -4.50
N LEU A 171 4.77 11.52 -3.79
CA LEU A 171 5.05 11.16 -2.39
C LEU A 171 6.46 10.57 -2.22
N MET A 172 6.85 9.65 -3.12
CA MET A 172 8.19 9.08 -3.09
C MET A 172 9.25 10.17 -3.33
N ALA A 173 9.06 11.05 -4.31
CA ALA A 173 10.01 12.13 -4.60
C ALA A 173 10.22 13.06 -3.39
N ILE A 174 9.14 13.55 -2.76
CA ILE A 174 9.25 14.46 -1.61
C ILE A 174 9.92 13.81 -0.40
N GLU A 175 9.69 12.51 -0.16
CA GLU A 175 10.35 11.78 0.93
C GLU A 175 11.82 11.50 0.61
N GLU A 176 12.15 11.22 -0.65
CA GLU A 176 13.53 10.99 -1.12
C GLU A 176 14.39 12.26 -1.06
N ASP A 177 13.81 13.43 -1.30
CA ASP A 177 14.51 14.72 -1.14
C ASP A 177 14.97 14.95 0.31
N GLY A 178 14.27 14.35 1.27
CA GLY A 178 14.64 14.36 2.69
C GLY A 178 15.60 13.25 3.11
N ARG A 179 16.07 12.40 2.19
CA ARG A 179 16.98 11.29 2.52
C ARG A 179 18.33 11.83 3.02
N ASP A 180 18.78 11.31 4.16
CA ASP A 180 20.02 11.74 4.79
C ASP A 180 21.27 11.10 4.16
N GLU A 181 22.45 11.52 4.64
CA GLU A 181 23.75 11.03 4.19
C GLU A 181 23.96 9.52 4.47
N ASN A 182 23.22 8.95 5.42
CA ASN A 182 23.25 7.51 5.72
C ASN A 182 22.33 6.71 4.79
N GLY A 183 21.65 7.38 3.85
CA GLY A 183 20.71 6.76 2.95
C GLY A 183 19.41 6.36 3.64
N VAL A 184 18.99 7.04 4.70
CA VAL A 184 17.73 6.80 5.42
C VAL A 184 16.81 8.02 5.25
N ILE A 185 15.50 7.80 5.11
CA ILE A 185 14.51 8.89 5.16
C ILE A 185 14.14 9.12 6.63
N PRO A 186 14.51 10.27 7.25
CA PRO A 186 14.20 10.56 8.64
C PRO A 186 12.68 10.62 8.91
N ALA A 187 12.26 10.41 10.15
CA ALA A 187 10.84 10.44 10.53
C ALA A 187 10.15 11.77 10.16
N GLY A 188 10.83 12.90 10.32
CA GLY A 188 10.31 14.24 9.96
C GLY A 188 10.21 14.49 8.45
N CYS A 189 10.76 13.59 7.63
CA CYS A 189 10.68 13.63 6.17
C CYS A 189 9.78 12.50 5.64
N ARG A 190 8.95 11.91 6.50
CA ARG A 190 7.90 10.97 6.10
C ARG A 190 6.57 11.70 6.00
N TYR A 191 5.76 11.27 5.03
CA TYR A 191 4.48 11.91 4.75
C TYR A 191 3.35 10.89 4.61
N ILE A 192 2.14 11.32 4.97
CA ILE A 192 0.90 10.59 4.84
C ILE A 192 0.04 11.34 3.83
N TRP A 193 -0.25 10.67 2.72
CA TRP A 193 -1.24 11.12 1.75
C TRP A 193 -2.64 11.11 2.37
N THR A 194 -3.33 12.24 2.35
CA THR A 194 -4.66 12.39 2.99
C THR A 194 -5.78 12.73 2.02
N ASP A 195 -5.49 13.47 0.95
CA ASP A 195 -6.51 13.90 0.01
C ASP A 195 -5.94 14.11 -1.40
N ILE A 196 -6.84 14.07 -2.39
CA ILE A 196 -6.54 14.24 -3.80
C ILE A 196 -7.75 14.83 -4.51
N SER A 197 -7.52 15.84 -5.35
CA SER A 197 -8.57 16.38 -6.19
C SER A 197 -8.01 16.76 -7.55
N TRP A 198 -8.75 16.42 -8.60
CA TRP A 198 -8.50 16.99 -9.91
C TRP A 198 -8.94 18.45 -9.94
N ASP A 199 -8.15 19.28 -10.60
CA ASP A 199 -8.59 20.57 -11.08
C ASP A 199 -9.87 20.44 -11.93
N LYS A 200 -10.64 21.54 -12.03
CA LYS A 200 -11.87 21.63 -12.83
C LYS A 200 -11.65 21.21 -14.28
N ASP A 201 -10.50 21.56 -14.84
CA ASP A 201 -10.15 21.27 -16.23
C ASP A 201 -9.29 20.00 -16.34
N GLN A 202 -9.09 19.26 -15.22
CA GLN A 202 -8.28 18.04 -15.11
C GLN A 202 -6.82 18.22 -15.59
N SER A 203 -6.34 19.46 -15.60
CA SER A 203 -5.03 19.82 -16.12
C SER A 203 -3.90 19.48 -15.13
N TYR A 204 -4.20 19.52 -13.84
CA TYR A 204 -3.30 19.11 -12.76
C TYR A 204 -4.08 18.45 -11.62
N LEU A 205 -3.33 17.80 -10.75
CA LEU A 205 -3.80 17.08 -9.59
C LEU A 205 -3.34 17.80 -8.32
N ASP A 206 -4.28 18.26 -7.51
CA ASP A 206 -3.98 18.75 -6.15
C ASP A 206 -3.83 17.53 -5.24
N VAL A 207 -2.69 17.41 -4.57
CA VAL A 207 -2.41 16.29 -3.65
C VAL A 207 -1.97 16.84 -2.30
N TYR A 208 -2.56 16.29 -1.24
CA TYR A 208 -2.33 16.75 0.13
C TYR A 208 -1.55 15.72 0.93
N PHE A 209 -0.45 16.16 1.51
CA PHE A 209 0.43 15.35 2.34
C PHE A 209 0.60 15.98 3.72
N HIS A 210 0.55 15.15 4.76
CA HIS A 210 0.86 15.57 6.12
C HIS A 210 2.14 14.88 6.59
N GLU A 211 2.99 15.58 7.32
CA GLU A 211 4.14 14.94 7.96
C GLU A 211 3.67 13.76 8.85
N ALA A 212 4.44 12.67 8.83
CA ALA A 212 4.26 11.61 9.79
C ALA A 212 4.33 12.18 11.21
N GLY A 213 3.50 11.66 12.10
CA GLY A 213 3.31 12.25 13.43
C GLY A 213 2.29 13.37 13.52
N TYR A 214 1.64 13.79 12.42
CA TYR A 214 0.56 14.78 12.49
C TYR A 214 -0.55 14.39 13.49
N ARG A 215 -0.78 13.08 13.68
CA ARG A 215 -1.77 12.52 14.61
C ARG A 215 -1.46 12.76 16.08
N THR A 216 -0.19 13.00 16.40
CA THR A 216 0.29 13.19 17.78
C THR A 216 0.68 14.63 18.08
N LEU A 217 0.93 15.46 17.06
CA LEU A 217 1.63 16.74 17.24
C LEU A 217 1.01 17.95 16.52
N CYS A 218 -0.12 17.81 15.81
CA CYS A 218 -0.70 18.91 15.00
C CYS A 218 0.36 19.53 14.06
N ASN A 219 1.01 18.67 13.25
CA ASN A 219 2.13 19.05 12.40
C ASN A 219 1.72 19.74 11.09
N LYS A 220 2.74 20.24 10.39
CA LYS A 220 2.71 20.93 9.11
C LYS A 220 1.97 20.14 8.02
N VAL A 221 1.18 20.85 7.22
CA VAL A 221 0.52 20.34 6.01
C VAL A 221 1.33 20.80 4.80
N ILE A 222 1.62 19.89 3.89
CA ILE A 222 2.17 20.22 2.57
C ILE A 222 1.04 20.02 1.55
N GLU A 223 0.64 21.12 0.93
CA GLU A 223 -0.23 21.12 -0.25
C GLU A 223 0.66 21.31 -1.47
N ASP A 224 0.53 20.42 -2.45
CA ASP A 224 1.34 20.49 -3.67
C ASP A 224 0.50 20.18 -4.92
N LYS A 225 0.94 20.75 -6.04
CA LYS A 225 0.28 20.59 -7.34
C LYS A 225 1.13 19.72 -8.23
N VAL A 226 0.61 18.54 -8.55
CA VAL A 226 1.25 17.62 -9.50
C VAL A 226 0.70 17.90 -10.89
N TYR A 227 1.49 18.59 -11.70
CA TYR A 227 1.17 18.86 -13.10
C TYR A 227 1.37 17.60 -13.95
N LEU A 228 0.48 17.40 -14.91
CA LEU A 228 0.74 16.43 -15.96
C LEU A 228 1.84 17.01 -16.86
N GLU A 229 3.02 16.37 -16.90
CA GLU A 229 3.95 16.66 -17.99
C GLU A 229 3.26 16.31 -19.31
N GLU A 230 3.04 17.31 -20.17
CA GLU A 230 2.63 17.08 -21.55
C GLU A 230 3.73 16.27 -22.24
N ARG A 231 3.48 14.97 -22.47
CA ARG A 231 4.13 14.25 -23.56
C ARG A 231 3.14 13.41 -24.36
N GLU A 232 3.02 13.90 -25.59
CA GLU A 232 2.68 13.26 -26.85
C GLU A 232 1.22 12.88 -27.07
N GLU A 233 0.58 13.78 -27.83
CA GLU A 233 -0.44 13.53 -28.84
C GLU A 233 -0.97 12.09 -28.87
N PHE A 234 -2.12 11.87 -28.25
CA PHE A 234 -3.05 10.86 -28.75
C PHE A 234 -3.50 11.28 -30.16
N VAL A 235 -2.64 11.04 -31.16
CA VAL A 235 -3.06 10.97 -32.55
C VAL A 235 -3.91 9.70 -32.67
N SER A 236 -5.21 9.91 -32.54
CA SER A 236 -6.25 8.99 -32.96
C SER A 236 -5.91 8.37 -34.33
N ARG A 237 -5.75 7.05 -34.36
CA ARG A 237 -6.06 6.21 -35.53
C ARG A 237 -6.66 4.90 -35.07
#